data_AF-A0A7I9WAY5-F1
#
_entry.id   AF-A0A7I9WAY5-F1
#
_cell.length_a   1.000
_cell.length_b   1.000
_cell.length_c   1.000
_cell.angle_alpha   90.00
_cell.angle_beta   90.00
_cell.angle_gamma   90.00
#
_symmetry.space_group_name_H-M   'P 1'
#
loop_
_entity.id
_entity.type
_entity.pdbx_description
1 polymer ?
#
loop_
_entity_poly.entity_id
_entity_poly.type
_entity_poly.pdbx_seq_one_letter_code
_entity_poly.pdbx_strand_id
1 'polypeptide(L)'
;MSVAALATQTDIGLHGRLEALVRPEFRVDVLVPAAGDPILGTPACEVTGCVHSSRYGGLCLAHLGRWKRDGRPDRQAWAASADPAVMGHRPLQPCRVTGCGYGQHRYQLCYRHSRAWDKAGHPSGEQWAQPLASTAAVCALPGCALWAELDGGWCRSHHVRWRQRGRPAAAEFIAYCASYGEDHFDFRPLPPQLRLEVQYAIQCRVDANRTRTTPRSIKPLLDHLAADGAASLQDHPTEGWLARLPAAASTTSPRAFLGYAIDCLLDVRDGTGWDSEYQRDVWLLRRIGVAAGHGARLDFTPIEPHWLRELTKRWCRWRISCGIGLGQLRKDLIAMIRLSRLTPGLAGSATVAGLDRAPLEAYLAALVIEVPHAKTRSSDISSATGFLRAVRQHRWARLPAEAELYPSDHPRRAEASAPRAIPEFVMNQLESTDNLVRLTDPRIRLLVEILIRTGLRIGDATQLTLDCLIRDHQGAVYLRYRNHKMRRDAMVPIDDELTTTIEAQQVGARQRFPDTAVLLPRGHANPDGRFPIHTGTFDMRLKRWLTDIAVTDELGRPVKVTPHQFRHTYATRLINNDVPQEVGPPQVLFRSL
;
A
#
# COMPACT_ATOMS: atom_id res chain seq x y z
N MET A 1 -4.98 36.01 7.86
CA MET A 1 -4.50 35.83 9.25
C MET A 1 -3.18 36.57 9.40
N SER A 2 -3.01 37.36 10.45
CA SER A 2 -1.88 38.27 10.64
C SER A 2 -0.54 37.51 10.79
N VAL A 3 0.54 38.10 10.25
CA VAL A 3 1.94 37.62 10.30
C VAL A 3 2.42 37.32 11.73
N ALA A 4 1.80 37.95 12.74
CA ALA A 4 2.07 37.68 14.15
C ALA A 4 1.60 36.30 14.65
N ALA A 5 0.60 35.68 14.01
CA ALA A 5 0.10 34.35 14.41
C ALA A 5 0.95 33.18 13.86
N LEU A 6 1.83 33.46 12.89
CA LEU A 6 2.76 32.48 12.32
C LEU A 6 4.08 32.38 13.11
N ALA A 7 4.43 33.42 13.89
CA ALA A 7 5.66 33.45 14.68
C ALA A 7 5.56 32.65 16.01
N THR A 8 4.35 32.32 16.47
CA THR A 8 4.12 31.55 17.71
C THR A 8 4.18 30.04 17.53
N GLN A 9 4.33 29.52 16.30
CA GLN A 9 4.43 28.06 16.05
C GLN A 9 5.88 27.54 16.04
N THR A 10 6.87 28.42 16.17
CA THR A 10 8.28 28.04 16.02
C THR A 10 8.90 27.41 17.27
N ASP A 11 8.23 27.49 18.43
CA ASP A 11 8.83 27.07 19.71
C ASP A 11 8.22 25.79 20.33
N ILE A 12 7.24 25.18 19.64
CA ILE A 12 6.72 23.88 20.05
C ILE A 12 7.59 22.80 19.40
N GLY A 13 8.45 22.17 20.20
CA GLY A 13 9.22 20.99 19.80
C GLY A 13 8.31 19.86 19.29
N LEU A 14 8.91 18.84 18.65
CA LEU A 14 8.16 17.72 18.05
C LEU A 14 7.09 17.13 18.98
N HIS A 15 7.43 16.95 20.26
CA HIS A 15 6.50 16.44 21.28
C HIS A 15 5.18 17.22 21.30
N GLY A 16 5.25 18.54 21.52
CA GLY A 16 4.03 19.36 21.62
C GLY A 16 3.28 19.46 20.30
N ARG A 17 3.96 19.34 19.14
CA ARG A 17 3.27 19.24 17.84
C ARG A 17 2.48 17.93 17.73
N LEU A 18 3.07 16.82 18.16
CA LEU A 18 2.38 15.52 18.18
C LEU A 18 1.22 15.52 19.17
N GLU A 19 1.38 16.12 20.35
CA GLU A 19 0.27 16.25 21.32
C GLU A 19 -0.96 16.96 20.73
N ALA A 20 -0.75 17.95 19.86
CA ALA A 20 -1.83 18.65 19.17
C ALA A 20 -2.40 17.88 17.97
N LEU A 21 -1.60 17.02 17.32
CA LEU A 21 -1.98 16.30 16.09
C LEU A 21 -2.60 14.93 16.34
N VAL A 22 -2.20 14.24 17.41
CA VAL A 22 -2.72 12.89 17.73
C VAL A 22 -4.12 13.04 18.34
N ARG A 23 -5.11 12.53 17.61
CA ARG A 23 -6.52 12.59 18.01
C ARG A 23 -6.77 11.69 19.24
N PRO A 24 -7.71 12.06 20.13
CA PRO A 24 -7.94 11.36 21.40
C PRO A 24 -8.16 9.84 21.27
N GLU A 25 -8.81 9.39 20.20
CA GLU A 25 -9.08 7.97 19.95
C GLU A 25 -7.82 7.14 19.65
N PHE A 26 -6.72 7.77 19.21
CA PHE A 26 -5.41 7.13 19.05
C PHE A 26 -4.49 7.35 20.26
N ARG A 27 -4.75 8.40 21.05
CA ARG A 27 -3.98 8.78 22.24
C ARG A 27 -4.39 7.96 23.48
N VAL A 28 -4.40 6.64 23.34
CA VAL A 28 -4.77 5.68 24.39
C VAL A 28 -3.63 4.71 24.67
N ASP A 29 -3.54 4.20 25.90
CA ASP A 29 -2.50 3.24 26.27
C ASP A 29 -2.65 1.88 25.56
N VAL A 30 -3.89 1.48 25.30
CA VAL A 30 -4.24 0.27 24.55
C VAL A 30 -5.29 0.63 23.51
N LEU A 31 -4.95 0.46 22.23
CA LEU A 31 -5.88 0.68 21.12
C LEU A 31 -6.42 -0.67 20.64
N VAL A 32 -7.72 -0.88 20.78
CA VAL A 32 -8.43 -2.06 20.27
C VAL A 32 -9.14 -1.67 18.97
N PRO A 33 -8.68 -2.15 17.79
CA PRO A 33 -9.38 -1.90 16.53
C PRO A 33 -10.75 -2.57 16.51
N ALA A 34 -11.72 -1.94 15.84
CA ALA A 34 -12.98 -2.59 15.56
C ALA A 34 -12.77 -3.87 14.74
N ALA A 35 -13.53 -4.93 15.07
CA ALA A 35 -13.51 -6.15 14.28
C ALA A 35 -13.94 -5.85 12.84
N GLY A 36 -13.15 -6.31 11.87
CA GLY A 36 -13.38 -6.02 10.45
C GLY A 36 -12.90 -4.65 9.98
N ASP A 37 -12.28 -3.83 10.84
CA ASP A 37 -11.69 -2.56 10.40
C ASP A 37 -10.70 -2.81 9.23
N PRO A 38 -10.83 -2.06 8.12
CA PRO A 38 -10.09 -2.32 6.89
C PRO A 38 -8.57 -2.10 7.01
N ILE A 39 -8.14 -1.27 7.96
CA ILE A 39 -6.76 -0.86 8.13
C ILE A 39 -6.12 -1.54 9.33
N LEU A 40 -6.70 -1.37 10.52
CA LEU A 40 -6.16 -1.83 11.79
C LEU A 40 -6.74 -3.18 12.20
N GLY A 41 -7.96 -3.49 11.75
CA GLY A 41 -8.69 -4.66 12.18
C GLY A 41 -8.26 -5.96 11.51
N THR A 42 -8.54 -7.05 12.20
CA THR A 42 -8.67 -8.40 11.63
C THR A 42 -10.16 -8.70 11.40
N PRO A 43 -10.54 -9.51 10.39
CA PRO A 43 -11.96 -9.76 10.09
C PRO A 43 -12.67 -10.35 11.31
N ALA A 44 -13.99 -10.25 11.43
CA ALA A 44 -14.72 -10.88 12.53
C ALA A 44 -14.64 -12.42 12.48
N CYS A 45 -14.91 -13.08 13.61
CA CYS A 45 -15.12 -14.52 13.66
C CYS A 45 -16.46 -14.90 13.00
N GLU A 46 -16.46 -15.93 12.17
CA GLU A 46 -17.64 -16.47 11.48
C GLU A 46 -18.69 -17.05 12.43
N VAL A 47 -18.31 -17.36 13.68
CA VAL A 47 -19.27 -17.84 14.69
C VAL A 47 -20.21 -16.72 15.10
N THR A 48 -21.50 -16.91 14.85
CA THR A 48 -22.57 -15.94 15.15
C THR A 48 -22.56 -15.55 16.62
N GLY A 49 -22.43 -14.25 16.91
CA GLY A 49 -22.39 -13.71 18.27
C GLY A 49 -21.00 -13.74 18.94
N CYS A 50 -19.96 -14.22 18.26
CA CYS A 50 -18.58 -14.09 18.73
C CYS A 50 -18.09 -12.64 18.53
N VAL A 51 -17.55 -12.03 19.59
CA VAL A 51 -17.01 -10.65 19.53
C VAL A 51 -15.54 -10.59 19.08
N HIS A 52 -14.88 -11.74 18.92
CA HIS A 52 -13.46 -11.77 18.56
C HIS A 52 -13.23 -11.71 17.06
N SER A 53 -12.10 -11.13 16.69
CA SER A 53 -11.55 -11.21 15.34
C SER A 53 -11.13 -12.63 14.95
N SER A 54 -11.38 -13.01 13.70
CA SER A 54 -10.81 -14.19 13.05
C SER A 54 -9.35 -14.01 12.68
N ARG A 55 -8.58 -15.05 12.98
CA ARG A 55 -7.12 -15.08 12.81
C ARG A 55 -6.67 -16.16 11.81
N TYR A 56 -7.53 -17.13 11.49
CA TYR A 56 -7.16 -18.36 10.78
C TYR A 56 -8.25 -18.80 9.81
N GLY A 57 -8.48 -18.01 8.76
CA GLY A 57 -9.50 -18.32 7.75
C GLY A 57 -10.91 -18.33 8.35
N GLY A 58 -11.34 -17.19 8.91
CA GLY A 58 -12.72 -17.02 9.36
C GLY A 58 -13.00 -17.34 10.83
N LEU A 59 -12.14 -18.08 11.53
CA LEU A 59 -12.33 -18.37 12.97
C LEU A 59 -11.31 -17.67 13.87
N CYS A 60 -11.75 -17.29 15.08
CA CYS A 60 -10.84 -16.88 16.15
C CYS A 60 -10.02 -18.09 16.65
N LEU A 61 -8.93 -17.86 17.41
CA LEU A 61 -8.06 -18.96 17.86
C LEU A 61 -8.81 -20.01 18.70
N ALA A 62 -9.73 -19.57 19.56
CA ALA A 62 -10.51 -20.46 20.42
C ALA A 62 -11.51 -21.30 19.61
N HIS A 63 -12.26 -20.69 18.68
CA HIS A 63 -13.17 -21.39 17.80
C HIS A 63 -12.45 -22.31 16.82
N LEU A 64 -11.30 -21.90 16.27
CA LEU A 64 -10.47 -22.78 15.46
C LEU A 64 -10.05 -24.04 16.23
N GLY A 65 -9.68 -23.89 17.51
CA GLY A 65 -9.33 -25.00 18.38
C GLY A 65 -10.50 -25.94 18.66
N ARG A 66 -11.73 -25.42 18.79
CA ARG A 66 -12.95 -26.24 18.91
C ARG A 66 -13.26 -26.96 17.60
N TRP A 67 -13.33 -26.23 16.49
CA TRP A 67 -13.59 -26.79 15.18
C TRP A 67 -12.61 -27.93 14.82
N LYS A 68 -11.33 -27.79 15.19
CA LYS A 68 -10.33 -28.85 15.05
C LYS A 68 -10.61 -30.07 15.94
N ARG A 69 -11.07 -29.87 17.18
CA ARG A 69 -11.44 -30.96 18.10
C ARG A 69 -12.71 -31.68 17.66
N ASP A 70 -13.64 -30.96 17.03
CA ASP A 70 -14.89 -31.50 16.51
C ASP A 70 -14.71 -32.22 15.16
N GLY A 71 -13.47 -32.47 14.74
CA GLY A 71 -13.16 -33.25 13.53
C GLY A 71 -13.10 -32.44 12.23
N ARG A 72 -13.02 -31.11 12.29
CA ARG A 72 -12.99 -30.21 11.12
C ARG A 72 -14.20 -30.37 10.18
N PRO A 73 -15.44 -30.30 10.70
CA PRO A 73 -16.66 -30.37 9.89
C PRO A 73 -16.77 -29.19 8.90
N ASP A 74 -17.81 -29.18 8.06
CA ASP A 74 -18.11 -28.00 7.24
C ASP A 74 -18.11 -26.73 8.10
N ARG A 75 -17.32 -25.73 7.66
CA ARG A 75 -17.01 -24.58 8.52
C ARG A 75 -18.22 -23.71 8.74
N GLN A 76 -18.99 -23.44 7.69
CA GLN A 76 -20.12 -22.52 7.75
C GLN A 76 -21.24 -23.10 8.61
N ALA A 77 -21.57 -24.38 8.40
CA ALA A 77 -22.55 -25.09 9.22
C ALA A 77 -22.13 -25.19 10.70
N TRP A 78 -20.85 -25.47 10.95
CA TRP A 78 -20.32 -25.51 12.32
C TRP A 78 -20.33 -24.13 12.98
N ALA A 79 -19.90 -23.09 12.28
CA ALA A 79 -19.85 -21.74 12.83
C ALA A 79 -21.25 -21.19 13.18
N ALA A 80 -22.27 -21.56 12.41
CA ALA A 80 -23.66 -21.17 12.69
C ALA A 80 -24.24 -21.77 13.98
N SER A 81 -23.72 -22.93 14.43
CA SER A 81 -24.22 -23.66 15.60
C SER A 81 -23.26 -23.66 16.80
N ALA A 82 -22.02 -23.21 16.60
CA ALA A 82 -21.00 -23.18 17.65
C ALA A 82 -21.32 -22.13 18.73
N ASP A 83 -21.10 -22.50 19.99
CA ASP A 83 -21.21 -21.60 21.14
C ASP A 83 -20.30 -20.36 20.94
N PRO A 84 -20.85 -19.12 20.91
CA PRO A 84 -20.07 -17.91 20.70
C PRO A 84 -19.12 -17.59 21.85
N ALA A 85 -19.38 -18.08 23.06
CA ALA A 85 -18.53 -17.83 24.22
C ALA A 85 -17.16 -18.49 24.04
N VAL A 86 -16.09 -17.73 24.26
CA VAL A 86 -14.70 -18.20 24.20
C VAL A 86 -13.98 -18.03 25.55
N MET A 87 -12.87 -18.75 25.72
CA MET A 87 -12.04 -18.66 26.93
C MET A 87 -11.54 -17.22 27.16
N GLY A 88 -11.83 -16.68 28.35
CA GLY A 88 -11.58 -15.28 28.72
C GLY A 88 -12.84 -14.60 29.25
N HIS A 89 -14.00 -14.90 28.64
CA HIS A 89 -15.31 -14.35 29.03
C HIS A 89 -16.30 -15.40 29.53
N ARG A 90 -16.04 -16.70 29.33
CA ARG A 90 -16.86 -17.75 29.94
C ARG A 90 -16.59 -17.78 31.46
N PRO A 91 -17.63 -17.79 32.32
CA PRO A 91 -17.45 -17.95 33.75
C PRO A 91 -16.65 -19.22 34.03
N LEU A 92 -15.52 -19.07 34.72
CA LEU A 92 -14.78 -20.21 35.24
C LEU A 92 -15.71 -21.00 36.16
N GLN A 93 -15.74 -22.32 35.99
CA GLN A 93 -16.69 -23.15 36.71
C GLN A 93 -16.21 -23.41 38.15
N PRO A 94 -17.11 -23.33 39.15
CA PRO A 94 -16.79 -23.73 40.50
C PRO A 94 -16.69 -25.25 40.61
N CYS A 95 -16.13 -25.71 41.72
CA CYS A 95 -16.12 -27.10 42.13
C CYS A 95 -17.55 -27.68 42.06
N ARG A 96 -17.69 -28.92 41.58
CA ARG A 96 -19.00 -29.60 41.57
C ARG A 96 -19.58 -29.86 42.98
N VAL A 97 -18.76 -29.72 44.02
CA VAL A 97 -19.20 -29.84 45.43
C VAL A 97 -20.06 -28.63 45.79
N THR A 98 -21.31 -28.89 46.18
CA THR A 98 -22.26 -27.86 46.59
C THR A 98 -21.66 -26.99 47.71
N GLY A 99 -21.74 -25.66 47.55
CA GLY A 99 -21.19 -24.69 48.51
C GLY A 99 -19.68 -24.44 48.42
N CYS A 100 -18.95 -25.12 47.52
CA CYS A 100 -17.53 -24.87 47.31
C CYS A 100 -17.29 -23.87 46.16
N GLY A 101 -16.87 -22.65 46.48
CA GLY A 101 -16.60 -21.59 45.49
C GLY A 101 -15.23 -21.67 44.82
N TYR A 102 -14.38 -22.65 45.14
CA TYR A 102 -13.08 -22.82 44.47
C TYR A 102 -13.24 -23.31 43.03
N GLY A 103 -12.33 -22.90 42.14
CA GLY A 103 -12.36 -23.30 40.73
C GLY A 103 -12.05 -24.78 40.49
N GLN A 104 -12.58 -25.32 39.38
CA GLN A 104 -12.30 -26.70 38.95
C GLN A 104 -10.81 -26.91 38.61
N HIS A 105 -10.31 -28.10 38.95
CA HIS A 105 -8.95 -28.55 38.67
C HIS A 105 -8.95 -29.91 37.94
N ARG A 106 -9.41 -30.98 38.59
CA ARG A 106 -9.53 -32.33 38.01
C ARG A 106 -10.88 -32.92 38.40
N TYR A 107 -11.45 -33.75 37.53
CA TYR A 107 -12.73 -34.42 37.79
C TYR A 107 -13.90 -33.47 38.12
N GLN A 108 -13.85 -32.24 37.58
CA GLN A 108 -14.77 -31.14 37.93
C GLN A 108 -14.74 -30.75 39.43
N LEU A 109 -13.71 -31.16 40.17
CA LEU A 109 -13.46 -30.83 41.57
C LEU A 109 -12.34 -29.80 41.71
N CYS A 110 -12.35 -29.00 42.78
CA CYS A 110 -11.22 -28.14 43.13
C CYS A 110 -10.00 -28.97 43.54
N TYR A 111 -8.84 -28.34 43.73
CA TYR A 111 -7.62 -29.07 44.07
C TYR A 111 -7.73 -29.89 45.36
N ARG A 112 -8.27 -29.31 46.44
CA ARG A 112 -8.45 -30.02 47.72
C ARG A 112 -9.41 -31.19 47.59
N HIS A 113 -10.56 -30.97 46.95
CA HIS A 113 -11.56 -32.02 46.74
C HIS A 113 -11.07 -33.12 45.81
N SER A 114 -10.35 -32.79 44.73
CA SER A 114 -9.74 -33.78 43.84
C SER A 114 -8.74 -34.67 44.59
N ARG A 115 -7.90 -34.09 45.46
CA ARG A 115 -6.94 -34.84 46.30
C ARG A 115 -7.63 -35.72 47.34
N ALA A 116 -8.70 -35.23 47.97
CA ALA A 116 -9.48 -36.01 48.92
C ALA A 116 -10.22 -37.17 48.23
N TRP A 117 -10.71 -36.96 47.01
CA TRP A 117 -11.37 -37.99 46.21
C TRP A 117 -10.39 -39.06 45.71
N ASP A 118 -9.19 -38.64 45.26
CA ASP A 118 -8.09 -39.55 44.93
C ASP A 118 -7.71 -40.43 46.14
N LYS A 119 -7.57 -39.83 47.33
CA LYS A 119 -7.23 -40.55 48.56
C LYS A 119 -8.32 -41.55 48.98
N ALA A 120 -9.57 -41.29 48.63
CA ALA A 120 -10.71 -42.16 48.92
C ALA A 120 -10.90 -43.29 47.88
N GLY A 121 -10.09 -43.35 46.82
CA GLY A 121 -10.21 -44.39 45.79
C GLY A 121 -11.33 -44.15 44.77
N HIS A 122 -11.64 -42.89 44.46
CA HIS A 122 -12.66 -42.49 43.48
C HIS A 122 -14.08 -43.06 43.72
N PRO A 123 -14.65 -42.93 44.93
CA PRO A 123 -16.01 -43.37 45.21
C PRO A 123 -17.05 -42.64 44.32
N SER A 124 -18.19 -43.27 44.06
CA SER A 124 -19.27 -42.63 43.31
C SER A 124 -19.74 -41.34 44.01
N GLY A 125 -20.22 -40.36 43.23
CA GLY A 125 -20.52 -39.01 43.73
C GLY A 125 -21.52 -38.98 44.90
N GLU A 126 -22.43 -39.96 44.95
CA GLU A 126 -23.44 -40.13 46.01
C GLU A 126 -22.88 -40.75 47.30
N GLN A 127 -21.78 -41.52 47.20
CA GLN A 127 -21.19 -42.26 48.33
C GLN A 127 -20.02 -41.51 48.98
N TRP A 128 -19.60 -40.37 48.43
CA TRP A 128 -18.46 -39.61 48.91
C TRP A 128 -18.88 -38.51 49.89
N ALA A 129 -18.56 -38.68 51.18
CA ALA A 129 -18.73 -37.64 52.19
C ALA A 129 -17.76 -36.47 51.94
N GLN A 130 -18.28 -35.38 51.38
CA GLN A 130 -17.50 -34.27 50.86
C GLN A 130 -17.03 -33.37 52.02
N PRO A 131 -15.72 -33.19 52.25
CA PRO A 131 -15.26 -32.28 53.29
C PRO A 131 -15.70 -30.84 52.97
N LEU A 132 -16.26 -30.14 53.96
CA LEU A 132 -16.67 -28.75 53.83
C LEU A 132 -15.47 -27.89 53.43
N ALA A 133 -15.63 -27.11 52.37
CA ALA A 133 -14.65 -26.10 52.01
C ALA A 133 -14.84 -24.87 52.91
N SER A 134 -13.76 -24.39 53.53
CA SER A 134 -13.75 -23.08 54.19
C SER A 134 -14.01 -21.99 53.15
N THR A 135 -14.95 -21.09 53.44
CA THR A 135 -15.18 -19.89 52.63
C THR A 135 -13.91 -19.04 52.55
N ALA A 136 -13.69 -18.41 51.40
CA ALA A 136 -12.56 -17.54 51.15
C ALA A 136 -12.99 -16.30 50.36
N ALA A 137 -12.14 -15.28 50.33
CA ALA A 137 -12.38 -14.07 49.55
C ALA A 137 -12.59 -14.41 48.06
N VAL A 138 -13.42 -13.64 47.37
CA VAL A 138 -13.63 -13.79 45.92
C VAL A 138 -12.38 -13.31 45.17
N CYS A 139 -12.12 -13.93 44.02
CA CYS A 139 -11.04 -13.58 43.10
C CYS A 139 -11.07 -12.07 42.76
N ALA A 140 -9.92 -11.41 42.87
CA ALA A 140 -9.77 -9.98 42.62
C ALA A 140 -9.97 -9.56 41.14
N LEU A 141 -10.10 -10.51 40.22
CA LEU A 141 -10.45 -10.22 38.83
C LEU A 141 -11.94 -9.84 38.74
N PRO A 142 -12.30 -8.64 38.26
CA PRO A 142 -13.70 -8.24 38.07
C PRO A 142 -14.48 -9.27 37.24
N GLY A 143 -15.67 -9.63 37.71
CA GLY A 143 -16.54 -10.61 37.04
C GLY A 143 -16.20 -12.09 37.32
N CYS A 144 -15.14 -12.39 38.08
CA CYS A 144 -14.85 -13.76 38.50
C CYS A 144 -15.52 -14.06 39.85
N ALA A 145 -16.48 -14.99 39.88
CA ALA A 145 -17.18 -15.39 41.10
C ALA A 145 -16.45 -16.48 41.93
N LEU A 146 -15.30 -16.97 41.46
CA LEU A 146 -14.56 -18.02 42.15
C LEU A 146 -13.82 -17.48 43.37
N TRP A 147 -13.64 -18.32 44.37
CA TRP A 147 -12.82 -18.01 45.54
C TRP A 147 -11.33 -17.97 45.18
N ALA A 148 -10.64 -17.01 45.79
CA ALA A 148 -9.20 -16.86 45.72
C ALA A 148 -8.51 -18.07 46.39
N GLU A 149 -7.46 -18.55 45.74
CA GLU A 149 -6.61 -19.62 46.23
C GLU A 149 -5.17 -19.09 46.27
N LEU A 150 -4.46 -19.30 47.39
CA LEU A 150 -3.10 -18.80 47.62
C LEU A 150 -3.05 -17.28 47.89
N ASP A 151 -1.84 -16.78 48.15
CA ASP A 151 -1.59 -15.45 48.75
C ASP A 151 -1.81 -14.27 47.78
N GLY A 152 -2.16 -14.53 46.52
CA GLY A 152 -2.24 -13.53 45.46
C GLY A 152 -3.61 -12.87 45.27
N GLY A 153 -4.64 -13.27 46.02
CA GLY A 153 -6.02 -12.76 45.81
C GLY A 153 -6.68 -13.23 44.51
N TRP A 154 -6.10 -14.21 43.82
CA TRP A 154 -6.58 -14.75 42.55
C TRP A 154 -7.18 -16.15 42.75
N CYS A 155 -8.20 -16.54 41.99
CA CYS A 155 -8.55 -17.96 41.90
C CYS A 155 -7.40 -18.75 41.26
N ARG A 156 -7.36 -20.08 41.42
CA ARG A 156 -6.28 -20.93 40.90
C ARG A 156 -5.89 -20.66 39.45
N SER A 157 -6.88 -20.56 38.56
CA SER A 157 -6.67 -20.34 37.12
C SER A 157 -6.02 -18.99 36.85
N HIS A 158 -6.47 -17.93 37.53
CA HIS A 158 -5.87 -16.61 37.42
C HIS A 158 -4.49 -16.54 38.08
N HIS A 159 -4.29 -17.21 39.22
CA HIS A 159 -3.00 -17.29 39.89
C HIS A 159 -1.94 -17.96 39.01
N VAL A 160 -2.26 -19.08 38.36
CA VAL A 160 -1.34 -19.76 37.43
C VAL A 160 -0.97 -18.85 36.27
N ARG A 161 -1.96 -18.17 35.66
CA ARG A 161 -1.72 -17.25 34.55
C ARG A 161 -0.91 -16.02 34.96
N TRP A 162 -1.20 -15.44 36.12
CA TRP A 162 -0.44 -14.34 36.72
C TRP A 162 1.02 -14.73 36.97
N ARG A 163 1.26 -15.92 37.54
CA ARG A 163 2.61 -16.45 37.75
C ARG A 163 3.36 -16.70 36.45
N GLN A 164 2.71 -17.27 35.43
CA GLN A 164 3.32 -17.51 34.11
C GLN A 164 3.77 -16.22 33.42
N ARG A 165 3.18 -15.07 33.79
CA ARG A 165 3.56 -13.74 33.28
C ARG A 165 4.59 -13.02 34.14
N GLY A 166 5.24 -13.70 35.08
CA GLY A 166 6.26 -13.08 35.92
C GLY A 166 5.72 -12.23 37.07
N ARG A 167 4.45 -12.44 37.47
CA ARG A 167 3.81 -11.76 38.62
C ARG A 167 3.70 -10.24 38.46
N PRO A 168 3.04 -9.74 37.40
CA PRO A 168 2.84 -8.31 37.19
C PRO A 168 1.99 -7.66 38.29
N ALA A 169 1.95 -6.32 38.34
CA ALA A 169 1.06 -5.60 39.27
C ALA A 169 -0.42 -5.98 39.03
N ALA A 170 -1.25 -5.95 40.08
CA ALA A 170 -2.64 -6.40 39.99
C ALA A 170 -3.45 -5.65 38.91
N ALA A 171 -3.29 -4.32 38.81
CA ALA A 171 -3.96 -3.51 37.80
C ALA A 171 -3.54 -3.89 36.36
N GLU A 172 -2.25 -4.16 36.15
CA GLU A 172 -1.72 -4.61 34.84
C GLU A 172 -2.29 -5.98 34.46
N PHE A 173 -2.36 -6.91 35.44
CA PHE A 173 -2.90 -8.24 35.21
C PHE A 173 -4.41 -8.22 34.92
N ILE A 174 -5.17 -7.38 35.63
CA ILE A 174 -6.61 -7.18 35.38
C ILE A 174 -6.82 -6.63 33.97
N ALA A 175 -6.09 -5.59 33.58
CA ALA A 175 -6.17 -5.01 32.24
C ALA A 175 -5.83 -6.05 31.15
N TYR A 176 -4.80 -6.88 31.38
CA TYR A 176 -4.46 -7.97 30.47
C TYR A 176 -5.57 -9.01 30.33
N CYS A 177 -6.19 -9.42 31.45
CA CYS A 177 -7.29 -10.37 31.42
C CYS A 177 -8.53 -9.78 30.72
N ALA A 178 -8.78 -8.48 30.87
CA ALA A 178 -9.87 -7.77 30.20
C ALA A 178 -9.68 -7.69 28.68
N SER A 179 -8.45 -7.52 28.19
CA SER A 179 -8.13 -7.49 26.76
C SER A 179 -7.72 -8.84 26.15
N TYR A 180 -7.83 -9.92 26.94
CA TYR A 180 -7.33 -11.23 26.54
C TYR A 180 -8.12 -11.81 25.36
N GLY A 181 -7.43 -12.00 24.24
CA GLY A 181 -8.02 -12.58 23.02
C GLY A 181 -8.47 -11.56 21.99
N GLU A 182 -8.48 -10.27 22.31
CA GLU A 182 -8.67 -9.19 21.34
C GLU A 182 -7.34 -8.83 20.67
N ASP A 183 -7.39 -8.54 19.38
CA ASP A 183 -6.24 -7.99 18.66
C ASP A 183 -6.14 -6.51 19.04
N HIS A 184 -5.02 -6.07 19.62
CA HIS A 184 -4.86 -4.72 20.13
C HIS A 184 -3.40 -4.26 20.05
N PHE A 185 -3.20 -2.96 19.90
CA PHE A 185 -1.90 -2.33 20.07
C PHE A 185 -1.73 -1.96 21.54
N ASP A 186 -0.69 -2.49 22.18
CA ASP A 186 -0.31 -2.13 23.55
C ASP A 186 0.88 -1.17 23.49
N PHE A 187 0.67 0.09 23.86
CA PHE A 187 1.71 1.12 23.83
C PHE A 187 2.30 1.42 25.21
N ARG A 188 1.77 0.81 26.28
CA ARG A 188 2.26 1.02 27.65
C ARG A 188 3.76 0.73 27.81
N PRO A 189 4.34 -0.29 27.14
CA PRO A 189 5.78 -0.53 27.23
C PRO A 189 6.65 0.55 26.58
N LEU A 190 6.09 1.43 25.75
CA LEU A 190 6.84 2.48 25.06
C LEU A 190 6.99 3.73 25.95
N PRO A 191 8.14 4.41 25.92
CA PRO A 191 8.31 5.73 26.53
C PRO A 191 7.31 6.77 26.00
N PRO A 192 6.98 7.83 26.76
CA PRO A 192 5.91 8.78 26.39
C PRO A 192 6.05 9.40 25.00
N GLN A 193 7.26 9.82 24.61
CA GLN A 193 7.54 10.39 23.30
C GLN A 193 7.34 9.35 22.18
N LEU A 194 8.00 8.19 22.30
CA LEU A 194 7.90 7.09 21.34
C LEU A 194 6.46 6.57 21.19
N ARG A 195 5.70 6.55 22.28
CA ARG A 195 4.26 6.21 22.29
C ARG A 195 3.47 7.14 21.38
N LEU A 196 3.60 8.45 21.56
CA LEU A 196 2.91 9.45 20.72
C LEU A 196 3.31 9.33 19.25
N GLU A 197 4.59 9.08 18.99
CA GLU A 197 5.12 8.92 17.64
C GLU A 197 4.51 7.72 16.90
N VAL A 198 4.44 6.57 17.57
CA VAL A 198 3.82 5.36 17.02
C VAL A 198 2.30 5.54 16.86
N GLN A 199 1.63 6.15 17.85
CA GLN A 199 0.20 6.46 17.77
C GLN A 199 -0.11 7.39 16.57
N TYR A 200 0.71 8.42 16.36
CA TYR A 200 0.59 9.31 15.21
C TYR A 200 0.78 8.57 13.88
N ALA A 201 1.74 7.65 13.79
CA ALA A 201 1.94 6.84 12.60
C ALA A 201 0.74 5.90 12.32
N ILE A 202 0.13 5.32 13.36
CA ILE A 202 -1.09 4.50 13.23
C ILE A 202 -2.27 5.36 12.77
N GLN A 203 -2.44 6.56 13.34
CA GLN A 203 -3.43 7.53 12.88
C GLN A 203 -3.25 7.85 11.39
N CYS A 204 -2.03 8.17 10.97
CA CYS A 204 -1.70 8.44 9.57
C CYS A 204 -2.04 7.24 8.65
N ARG A 205 -1.87 5.99 9.12
CA ARG A 205 -2.25 4.79 8.35
C ARG A 205 -3.76 4.72 8.11
N VAL A 206 -4.55 5.02 9.14
CA VAL A 206 -6.01 5.07 9.06
C VAL A 206 -6.44 6.18 8.11
N ASP A 207 -5.91 7.39 8.27
CA ASP A 207 -6.24 8.54 7.42
C ASP A 207 -5.88 8.30 5.94
N ALA A 208 -4.76 7.61 5.68
CA ALA A 208 -4.36 7.26 4.33
C ALA A 208 -5.28 6.20 3.68
N ASN A 209 -6.05 5.46 4.49
CA ASN A 209 -6.95 4.36 4.10
C ASN A 209 -6.40 3.46 2.97
N ARG A 210 -5.16 3.00 3.15
CA ARG A 210 -4.40 2.24 2.13
C ARG A 210 -3.87 0.94 2.68
N THR A 211 -2.82 0.99 3.49
CA THR A 211 -2.05 -0.19 3.88
C THR A 211 -2.58 -0.75 5.19
N ARG A 212 -3.05 -2.00 5.14
CA ARG A 212 -3.45 -2.74 6.33
C ARG A 212 -2.27 -2.91 7.29
N THR A 213 -2.46 -2.52 8.53
CA THR A 213 -1.49 -2.53 9.62
C THR A 213 -2.18 -3.10 10.86
N THR A 214 -2.18 -4.42 11.02
CA THR A 214 -2.83 -5.06 12.18
C THR A 214 -1.90 -5.07 13.39
N PRO A 215 -2.43 -5.14 14.63
CA PRO A 215 -1.56 -5.20 15.81
C PRO A 215 -0.54 -6.33 15.76
N ARG A 216 -0.95 -7.52 15.32
CA ARG A 216 -0.01 -8.64 15.13
C ARG A 216 1.07 -8.36 14.08
N SER A 217 0.77 -7.65 12.99
CA SER A 217 1.74 -7.44 11.92
C SER A 217 2.89 -6.53 12.32
N ILE A 218 2.67 -5.64 13.29
CA ILE A 218 3.72 -4.75 13.82
C ILE A 218 4.13 -5.06 15.26
N LYS A 219 3.48 -6.01 15.95
CA LYS A 219 3.84 -6.40 17.32
C LYS A 219 5.34 -6.70 17.51
N PRO A 220 6.02 -7.47 16.64
CA PRO A 220 7.45 -7.69 16.79
C PRO A 220 8.29 -6.41 16.77
N LEU A 221 7.83 -5.38 16.05
CA LEU A 221 8.46 -4.06 16.04
C LEU A 221 8.19 -3.32 17.36
N LEU A 222 6.95 -3.31 17.86
CA LEU A 222 6.62 -2.67 19.14
C LEU A 222 7.40 -3.30 20.29
N ASP A 223 7.50 -4.63 20.32
CA ASP A 223 8.27 -5.36 21.32
C ASP A 223 9.77 -5.01 21.23
N HIS A 224 10.31 -4.86 20.01
CA HIS A 224 11.69 -4.43 19.81
C HIS A 224 11.92 -2.98 20.27
N LEU A 225 11.04 -2.05 19.89
CA LEU A 225 11.14 -0.64 20.29
C LEU A 225 11.05 -0.47 21.82
N ALA A 226 10.22 -1.25 22.49
CA ALA A 226 10.14 -1.26 23.95
C ALA A 226 11.42 -1.79 24.61
N ALA A 227 12.12 -2.74 23.98
CA ALA A 227 13.34 -3.33 24.50
C ALA A 227 14.62 -2.56 24.14
N ASP A 228 14.61 -1.79 23.04
CA ASP A 228 15.79 -1.06 22.53
C ASP A 228 16.20 0.11 23.44
N GLY A 229 15.25 0.69 24.18
CA GLY A 229 15.52 1.78 25.13
C GLY A 229 15.58 3.18 24.50
N ALA A 230 15.37 3.32 23.18
CA ALA A 230 15.24 4.61 22.52
C ALA A 230 14.05 5.43 23.03
N ALA A 231 14.21 6.74 23.12
CA ALA A 231 13.16 7.66 23.55
C ALA A 231 12.30 8.14 22.37
N SER A 232 12.86 8.12 21.15
CA SER A 232 12.22 8.56 19.91
C SER A 232 12.68 7.73 18.71
N LEU A 233 11.80 7.58 17.72
CA LEU A 233 12.15 7.06 16.40
C LEU A 233 13.14 7.98 15.66
N GLN A 234 13.34 9.22 16.11
CA GLN A 234 14.32 10.15 15.53
C GLN A 234 15.72 10.00 16.11
N ASP A 235 15.91 9.19 17.16
CA ASP A 235 17.23 8.96 17.78
C ASP A 235 18.22 8.29 16.80
N HIS A 236 17.70 7.66 15.74
CA HIS A 236 18.49 7.08 14.67
C HIS A 236 17.91 7.36 13.28
N PRO A 237 18.76 7.46 12.25
CA PRO A 237 18.27 7.51 10.87
C PRO A 237 17.54 6.22 10.51
N THR A 238 16.62 6.30 9.53
CA THR A 238 15.83 5.15 9.06
C THR A 238 16.69 3.94 8.72
N GLU A 239 17.82 4.12 8.03
CA GLU A 239 18.73 3.02 7.68
C GLU A 239 19.35 2.37 8.92
N GLY A 240 19.70 3.17 9.94
CA GLY A 240 20.23 2.69 11.21
C GLY A 240 19.21 1.84 11.97
N TRP A 241 17.95 2.29 12.03
CA TRP A 241 16.86 1.50 12.58
C TRP A 241 16.67 0.18 11.83
N LEU A 242 16.60 0.26 10.49
CA LEU A 242 16.36 -0.87 9.62
C LEU A 242 17.47 -1.93 9.66
N ALA A 243 18.69 -1.55 10.01
CA ALA A 243 19.83 -2.46 10.15
C ALA A 243 19.83 -3.23 11.49
N ARG A 244 19.21 -2.67 12.54
CA ARG A 244 19.18 -3.28 13.89
C ARG A 244 17.94 -4.13 14.16
N LEU A 245 17.00 -4.21 13.22
CA LEU A 245 15.76 -4.95 13.41
C LEU A 245 16.02 -6.46 13.63
N PRO A 246 15.47 -7.08 14.69
CA PRO A 246 15.55 -8.52 14.87
C PRO A 246 14.81 -9.26 13.74
N ALA A 247 15.12 -10.53 13.52
CA ALA A 247 14.52 -11.33 12.43
C ALA A 247 12.98 -11.30 12.44
N ALA A 248 12.35 -11.32 13.62
CA ALA A 248 10.89 -11.24 13.77
C ALA A 248 10.30 -9.90 13.30
N ALA A 249 11.04 -8.79 13.42
CA ALA A 249 10.64 -7.44 13.00
C ALA A 249 11.18 -7.05 11.61
N SER A 250 12.11 -7.82 11.05
CA SER A 250 12.68 -7.63 9.72
C SER A 250 11.77 -8.13 8.58
N THR A 251 10.60 -8.69 8.90
CA THR A 251 9.59 -9.04 7.89
C THR A 251 9.03 -7.79 7.20
N THR A 252 8.42 -7.95 6.02
CA THR A 252 8.00 -6.84 5.16
C THR A 252 7.10 -5.82 5.86
N SER A 253 6.13 -6.26 6.67
CA SER A 253 5.13 -5.38 7.29
C SER A 253 5.70 -4.47 8.39
N PRO A 254 6.35 -4.99 9.46
CA PRO A 254 6.96 -4.14 10.47
C PRO A 254 8.06 -3.25 9.89
N ARG A 255 8.91 -3.79 9.01
CA ARG A 255 9.93 -2.99 8.31
C ARG A 255 9.34 -1.81 7.53
N ALA A 256 8.28 -2.05 6.77
CA ALA A 256 7.59 -1.00 6.00
C ALA A 256 6.81 -0.02 6.90
N PHE A 257 6.27 -0.47 8.03
CA PHE A 257 5.63 0.40 9.00
C PHE A 257 6.64 1.32 9.68
N LEU A 258 7.81 0.83 10.08
CA LEU A 258 8.84 1.66 10.71
C LEU A 258 9.31 2.79 9.79
N GLY A 259 9.64 2.47 8.52
CA GLY A 259 10.02 3.50 7.55
C GLY A 259 8.92 4.53 7.33
N TYR A 260 7.66 4.08 7.27
CA TYR A 260 6.50 4.96 7.18
C TYR A 260 6.31 5.85 8.41
N ALA A 261 6.47 5.29 9.61
CA ALA A 261 6.33 6.02 10.86
C ALA A 261 7.37 7.14 10.94
N ILE A 262 8.64 6.83 10.64
CA ILE A 262 9.70 7.83 10.58
C ILE A 262 9.37 8.90 9.53
N ASP A 263 8.92 8.52 8.33
CA ASP A 263 8.51 9.48 7.31
C ASP A 263 7.41 10.44 7.80
N CYS A 264 6.38 9.93 8.49
CA CYS A 264 5.32 10.76 9.08
C CYS A 264 5.86 11.77 10.11
N LEU A 265 6.80 11.36 10.94
CA LEU A 265 7.42 12.23 11.96
C LEU A 265 8.31 13.29 11.34
N LEU A 266 9.08 12.92 10.32
CA LEU A 266 9.88 13.86 9.57
C LEU A 266 8.96 14.91 8.92
N ASP A 267 7.79 14.52 8.40
CA ASP A 267 6.82 15.46 7.82
C ASP A 267 6.29 16.48 8.87
N VAL A 268 6.10 16.07 10.13
CA VAL A 268 5.69 16.97 11.25
C VAL A 268 6.83 17.88 11.70
N ARG A 269 8.05 17.34 11.78
CA ARG A 269 9.24 18.11 12.20
C ARG A 269 9.61 19.15 11.16
N ASP A 270 9.76 18.69 9.92
CA ASP A 270 10.29 19.47 8.80
C ASP A 270 9.23 20.38 8.18
N GLY A 271 7.95 20.10 8.40
CA GLY A 271 6.84 20.72 7.71
C GLY A 271 6.62 20.15 6.30
N THR A 272 5.44 20.43 5.74
CA THR A 272 5.07 20.07 4.38
C THR A 272 4.86 21.33 3.53
N GLY A 273 4.72 21.18 2.22
CA GLY A 273 4.54 22.27 1.28
C GLY A 273 5.82 22.79 0.65
N TRP A 274 5.64 23.72 -0.29
CA TRP A 274 6.73 24.24 -1.11
C TRP A 274 7.76 25.03 -0.31
N ASP A 275 7.37 25.74 0.74
CA ASP A 275 8.30 26.58 1.50
C ASP A 275 9.36 25.75 2.26
N SER A 276 8.96 24.58 2.76
CA SER A 276 9.88 23.62 3.40
C SER A 276 10.68 22.81 2.38
N GLU A 277 10.02 22.28 1.36
CA GLU A 277 10.66 21.34 0.43
C GLU A 277 11.56 22.01 -0.60
N TYR A 278 11.22 23.21 -1.07
CA TYR A 278 11.95 23.87 -2.16
C TYR A 278 13.41 24.17 -1.81
N GLN A 279 13.69 24.47 -0.53
CA GLN A 279 15.03 24.77 -0.05
C GLN A 279 15.95 23.53 -0.04
N ARG A 280 15.38 22.32 -0.06
CA ARG A 280 16.14 21.07 -0.08
C ARG A 280 16.61 20.74 -1.50
N ASP A 281 17.69 19.96 -1.58
CA ASP A 281 18.18 19.39 -2.84
C ASP A 281 17.56 18.03 -3.16
N VAL A 282 16.77 17.47 -2.24
CA VAL A 282 15.97 16.28 -2.46
C VAL A 282 14.52 16.61 -2.10
N TRP A 283 13.65 16.64 -3.10
CA TRP A 283 12.22 16.91 -2.90
C TRP A 283 11.46 15.62 -2.77
N LEU A 284 10.75 15.47 -1.66
CA LEU A 284 9.81 14.38 -1.43
C LEU A 284 8.46 14.77 -2.00
N LEU A 285 8.08 14.17 -3.13
CA LEU A 285 6.89 14.58 -3.89
C LEU A 285 5.59 14.52 -3.09
N ARG A 286 5.51 13.59 -2.13
CA ARG A 286 4.38 13.49 -1.20
C ARG A 286 4.18 14.77 -0.37
N ARG A 287 5.26 15.46 0.02
CA ARG A 287 5.22 16.64 0.91
C ARG A 287 4.74 17.90 0.19
N ILE A 288 4.87 17.95 -1.13
CA ILE A 288 4.38 19.06 -1.97
C ILE A 288 3.03 18.76 -2.65
N GLY A 289 2.30 17.75 -2.16
CA GLY A 289 0.97 17.40 -2.67
C GLY A 289 0.97 16.78 -4.07
N VAL A 290 2.13 16.35 -4.59
CA VAL A 290 2.21 15.72 -5.90
C VAL A 290 1.89 14.24 -5.75
N ALA A 291 0.74 13.83 -6.29
CA ALA A 291 0.26 12.46 -6.23
C ALA A 291 1.27 11.49 -6.90
N ALA A 292 2.02 10.78 -6.07
CA ALA A 292 3.03 9.82 -6.47
C ALA A 292 3.02 8.60 -5.54
N GLY A 293 3.75 7.54 -5.93
CA GLY A 293 4.02 6.42 -5.04
C GLY A 293 4.79 6.88 -3.79
N HIS A 294 4.69 6.11 -2.71
CA HIS A 294 5.46 6.36 -1.49
C HIS A 294 6.97 6.30 -1.79
N GLY A 295 7.74 7.23 -1.23
CA GLY A 295 9.18 7.37 -1.53
C GLY A 295 9.53 8.06 -2.85
N ALA A 296 8.55 8.49 -3.65
CA ALA A 296 8.84 9.21 -4.89
C ALA A 296 9.51 10.56 -4.59
N ARG A 297 10.72 10.75 -5.16
CA ARG A 297 11.54 11.94 -4.95
C ARG A 297 12.10 12.49 -6.26
N LEU A 298 12.49 13.76 -6.23
CA LEU A 298 13.38 14.39 -7.21
C LEU A 298 14.68 14.75 -6.50
N ASP A 299 15.79 14.21 -6.98
CA ASP A 299 17.10 14.36 -6.37
C ASP A 299 17.99 15.22 -7.28
N PHE A 300 18.27 16.44 -6.82
CA PHE A 300 19.05 17.44 -7.53
C PHE A 300 20.53 17.45 -7.08
N THR A 301 20.88 16.66 -6.07
CA THR A 301 22.26 16.58 -5.55
C THR A 301 23.32 16.26 -6.61
N PRO A 302 23.06 15.45 -7.66
CA PRO A 302 24.09 15.16 -8.66
C PRO A 302 24.35 16.31 -9.65
N ILE A 303 23.59 17.41 -9.59
CA ILE A 303 23.74 18.55 -10.50
C ILE A 303 24.71 19.55 -9.89
N GLU A 304 25.81 19.77 -10.60
CA GLU A 304 26.79 20.84 -10.37
C GLU A 304 26.92 21.72 -11.63
N PRO A 305 27.28 23.00 -11.51
CA PRO A 305 27.51 23.77 -10.29
C PRO A 305 26.21 24.21 -9.60
N HIS A 306 26.30 24.74 -8.38
CA HIS A 306 25.15 25.17 -7.56
C HIS A 306 24.12 26.03 -8.32
N TRP A 307 24.55 26.98 -9.16
CA TRP A 307 23.61 27.83 -9.92
C TRP A 307 22.75 27.02 -10.91
N LEU A 308 23.29 25.95 -11.51
CA LEU A 308 22.57 25.09 -12.44
C LEU A 308 21.55 24.24 -11.67
N ARG A 309 21.91 23.78 -10.47
CA ARG A 309 21.00 23.07 -9.56
C ARG A 309 19.80 23.94 -9.20
N GLU A 310 20.05 25.18 -8.77
CA GLU A 310 18.98 26.11 -8.37
C GLU A 310 18.06 26.48 -9.53
N LEU A 311 18.60 26.69 -10.74
CA LEU A 311 17.78 26.91 -11.93
C LEU A 311 16.98 25.66 -12.30
N THR A 312 17.56 24.46 -12.16
CA THR A 312 16.87 23.20 -12.44
C THR A 312 15.73 22.94 -11.45
N LYS A 313 15.96 23.20 -10.14
CA LYS A 313 14.93 23.20 -9.09
C LYS A 313 13.80 24.15 -9.48
N ARG A 314 14.11 25.41 -9.77
CA ARG A 314 13.12 26.42 -10.18
C ARG A 314 12.31 25.98 -11.41
N TRP A 315 12.98 25.42 -12.42
CA TRP A 315 12.35 24.91 -13.64
C TRP A 315 11.41 23.73 -13.35
N CYS A 316 11.86 22.75 -12.56
CA CYS A 316 11.03 21.61 -12.17
C CYS A 316 9.78 22.06 -11.39
N ARG A 317 9.91 23.01 -10.45
CA ARG A 317 8.77 23.59 -9.72
C ARG A 317 7.77 24.24 -10.67
N TRP A 318 8.25 25.08 -11.58
CA TRP A 318 7.39 25.72 -12.58
C TRP A 318 6.65 24.68 -13.43
N ARG A 319 7.34 23.66 -13.93
CA ARG A 319 6.68 22.62 -14.74
C ARG A 319 5.68 21.77 -13.97
N ILE A 320 5.93 21.50 -12.69
CA ILE A 320 4.92 20.86 -11.82
C ILE A 320 3.66 21.73 -11.76
N SER A 321 3.81 23.05 -11.59
CA SER A 321 2.66 23.98 -11.60
C SER A 321 1.91 24.02 -12.94
N CYS A 322 2.59 23.78 -14.05
CA CYS A 322 1.97 23.65 -15.38
C CYS A 322 1.30 22.27 -15.64
N GLY A 323 1.30 21.37 -14.65
CA GLY A 323 0.71 20.04 -14.79
C GLY A 323 1.53 19.10 -15.69
N ILE A 324 2.84 19.31 -15.80
CA ILE A 324 3.72 18.35 -16.50
C ILE A 324 3.84 17.08 -15.65
N GLY A 325 3.57 15.93 -16.27
CA GLY A 325 3.57 14.64 -15.58
C GLY A 325 4.95 14.23 -15.06
N LEU A 326 4.96 13.50 -13.94
CA LEU A 326 6.18 13.04 -13.26
C LEU A 326 7.13 12.22 -14.15
N GLY A 327 6.58 11.42 -15.06
CA GLY A 327 7.38 10.64 -16.00
C GLY A 327 8.21 11.52 -16.94
N GLN A 328 7.70 12.69 -17.30
CA GLN A 328 8.46 13.67 -18.08
C GLN A 328 9.46 14.37 -17.16
N LEU A 329 9.04 14.91 -16.00
CA LEU A 329 9.94 15.54 -15.01
C LEU A 329 11.17 14.72 -14.65
N ARG A 330 11.03 13.40 -14.49
CA ARG A 330 12.20 12.52 -14.25
C ARG A 330 13.16 12.47 -15.44
N LYS A 331 12.65 12.45 -16.68
CA LYS A 331 13.50 12.50 -17.88
C LYS A 331 14.24 13.83 -17.97
N ASP A 332 13.54 14.92 -17.70
CA ASP A 332 14.15 16.25 -17.70
C ASP A 332 15.24 16.36 -16.64
N LEU A 333 15.00 15.85 -15.43
CA LEU A 333 16.02 15.81 -14.38
C LEU A 333 17.24 14.95 -14.78
N ILE A 334 17.01 13.76 -15.36
CA ILE A 334 18.10 12.91 -15.88
C ILE A 334 18.90 13.64 -16.96
N ALA A 335 18.23 14.34 -17.87
CA ALA A 335 18.89 15.15 -18.90
C ALA A 335 19.75 16.26 -18.28
N MET A 336 19.28 16.91 -17.21
CA MET A 336 20.06 17.94 -16.48
C MET A 336 21.23 17.38 -15.70
N ILE A 337 21.10 16.18 -15.11
CA ILE A 337 22.24 15.47 -14.51
C ILE A 337 23.29 15.16 -15.57
N ARG A 338 22.89 14.70 -16.76
CA ARG A 338 23.82 14.46 -17.86
C ARG A 338 24.43 15.73 -18.40
N LEU A 339 23.65 16.79 -18.61
CA LEU A 339 24.16 18.10 -19.04
C LEU A 339 25.22 18.60 -18.07
N SER A 340 24.91 18.59 -16.77
CA SER A 340 25.84 18.96 -15.70
C SER A 340 27.15 18.18 -15.75
N ARG A 341 27.07 16.85 -15.78
CA ARG A 341 28.25 15.96 -15.70
C ARG A 341 29.07 15.90 -16.98
N LEU A 342 28.42 15.95 -18.14
CA LEU A 342 29.06 15.73 -19.44
C LEU A 342 29.55 17.02 -20.11
N THR A 343 29.19 18.20 -19.59
CA THR A 343 29.71 19.48 -20.10
C THR A 343 31.07 19.77 -19.46
N PRO A 344 32.18 19.74 -20.22
CA PRO A 344 33.51 19.96 -19.65
C PRO A 344 33.64 21.36 -19.04
N GLY A 345 34.31 21.46 -17.89
CA GLY A 345 34.55 22.73 -17.19
C GLY A 345 33.33 23.33 -16.47
N LEU A 346 32.11 22.82 -16.72
CA LEU A 346 30.88 23.38 -16.17
C LEU A 346 30.83 23.31 -14.64
N ALA A 347 31.25 22.18 -14.05
CA ALA A 347 31.24 21.97 -12.59
C ALA A 347 32.08 23.01 -11.82
N GLY A 348 33.14 23.54 -12.44
CA GLY A 348 33.98 24.60 -11.86
C GLY A 348 33.49 26.02 -12.17
N SER A 349 32.42 26.17 -12.95
CA SER A 349 31.94 27.48 -13.37
C SER A 349 31.12 28.16 -12.28
N ALA A 350 31.61 29.30 -11.79
CA ALA A 350 30.94 30.08 -10.76
C ALA A 350 29.65 30.77 -11.25
N THR A 351 29.47 30.93 -12.56
CA THR A 351 28.33 31.68 -13.13
C THR A 351 27.77 31.00 -14.38
N VAL A 352 26.58 31.44 -14.79
CA VAL A 352 25.92 31.00 -16.03
C VAL A 352 26.73 31.25 -17.30
N ALA A 353 27.78 32.09 -17.24
CA ALA A 353 28.62 32.40 -18.39
C ALA A 353 29.42 31.20 -18.89
N GLY A 354 29.71 30.20 -18.04
CA GLY A 354 30.40 28.97 -18.45
C GLY A 354 29.54 28.00 -19.27
N LEU A 355 28.28 28.35 -19.55
CA LEU A 355 27.40 27.60 -20.43
C LEU A 355 27.20 28.42 -21.71
N ASP A 356 28.13 28.30 -22.65
CA ASP A 356 28.03 28.87 -24.01
C ASP A 356 27.96 27.75 -25.06
N ARG A 357 28.09 28.09 -26.36
CA ARG A 357 27.99 27.11 -27.44
C ARG A 357 29.08 26.02 -27.39
N ALA A 358 30.33 26.36 -27.11
CA ALA A 358 31.44 25.40 -27.20
C ALA A 358 31.34 24.29 -26.15
N PRO A 359 31.05 24.57 -24.86
CA PRO A 359 30.76 23.52 -23.87
C PRO A 359 29.51 22.70 -24.24
N LEU A 360 28.47 23.31 -24.82
CA LEU A 360 27.28 22.57 -25.28
C LEU A 360 27.60 21.60 -26.42
N GLU A 361 28.47 21.97 -27.36
CA GLU A 361 28.94 21.07 -28.41
C GLU A 361 29.76 19.91 -27.86
N ALA A 362 30.65 20.19 -26.89
CA ALA A 362 31.39 19.15 -26.18
C ALA A 362 30.45 18.20 -25.40
N TYR A 363 29.39 18.75 -24.78
CA TYR A 363 28.31 17.96 -24.18
C TYR A 363 27.64 17.04 -25.20
N LEU A 364 27.27 17.53 -26.39
CA LEU A 364 26.64 16.72 -27.43
C LEU A 364 27.56 15.58 -27.89
N ALA A 365 28.86 15.87 -28.03
CA ALA A 365 29.88 14.87 -28.35
C ALA A 365 30.04 13.82 -27.24
N ALA A 366 29.98 14.19 -25.97
CA ALA A 366 30.00 13.24 -24.86
C ALA A 366 28.68 12.44 -24.77
N LEU A 367 27.55 13.08 -25.04
CA LEU A 367 26.22 12.47 -24.99
C LEU A 367 26.05 11.35 -26.01
N VAL A 368 26.67 11.46 -27.20
CA VAL A 368 26.59 10.39 -28.22
C VAL A 368 27.25 9.09 -27.75
N ILE A 369 28.32 9.20 -26.97
CA ILE A 369 29.06 8.07 -26.41
C ILE A 369 28.27 7.44 -25.27
N GLU A 370 27.74 8.26 -24.34
CA GLU A 370 27.02 7.73 -23.18
C GLU A 370 25.63 7.18 -23.50
N VAL A 371 24.93 7.78 -24.46
CA VAL A 371 23.54 7.41 -24.79
C VAL A 371 23.47 6.95 -26.25
N PRO A 372 23.74 5.66 -26.56
CA PRO A 372 23.77 5.16 -27.94
C PRO A 372 22.43 5.24 -28.68
N HIS A 373 21.30 5.29 -27.96
CA HIS A 373 19.98 5.27 -28.56
C HIS A 373 19.49 6.68 -28.97
N ALA A 374 19.36 6.94 -30.28
CA ALA A 374 19.02 8.25 -30.84
C ALA A 374 17.75 8.90 -30.26
N LYS A 375 16.70 8.11 -30.02
CA LYS A 375 15.45 8.62 -29.40
C LYS A 375 15.67 9.18 -27.99
N THR A 376 16.52 8.52 -27.19
CA THR A 376 16.80 8.95 -25.82
C THR A 376 17.65 10.21 -25.85
N ARG A 377 18.69 10.26 -26.69
CA ARG A 377 19.47 11.48 -26.93
C ARG A 377 18.60 12.66 -27.35
N SER A 378 17.71 12.44 -28.32
CA SER A 378 16.79 13.49 -28.76
C SER A 378 15.88 13.99 -27.64
N SER A 379 15.47 13.12 -26.71
CA SER A 379 14.72 13.51 -25.50
C SER A 379 15.57 14.33 -24.53
N ASP A 380 16.85 13.98 -24.34
CA ASP A 380 17.77 14.73 -23.48
C ASP A 380 18.03 16.13 -24.04
N ILE A 381 18.36 16.22 -25.34
CA ILE A 381 18.55 17.49 -26.05
C ILE A 381 17.29 18.34 -25.96
N SER A 382 16.11 17.77 -26.22
CA SER A 382 14.83 18.49 -26.10
C SER A 382 14.59 19.05 -24.69
N SER A 383 14.99 18.29 -23.66
CA SER A 383 14.85 18.71 -22.26
C SER A 383 15.80 19.87 -21.95
N ALA A 384 17.05 19.78 -22.41
CA ALA A 384 18.03 20.85 -22.28
C ALA A 384 17.61 22.12 -23.04
N THR A 385 17.14 22.00 -24.28
CA THR A 385 16.57 23.14 -25.03
C THR A 385 15.40 23.77 -24.28
N GLY A 386 14.48 22.94 -23.74
CA GLY A 386 13.34 23.42 -22.95
C GLY A 386 13.74 24.15 -21.67
N PHE A 387 14.79 23.67 -20.99
CA PHE A 387 15.37 24.31 -19.82
C PHE A 387 15.97 25.68 -20.17
N LEU A 388 16.88 25.73 -21.15
CA LEU A 388 17.55 26.95 -21.59
C LEU A 388 16.54 28.01 -22.05
N ARG A 389 15.50 27.58 -22.78
CA ARG A 389 14.40 28.45 -23.21
C ARG A 389 13.62 28.98 -22.01
N ALA A 390 13.29 28.16 -21.02
CA ALA A 390 12.56 28.59 -19.83
C ALA A 390 13.37 29.60 -19.01
N VAL A 391 14.67 29.36 -18.80
CA VAL A 391 15.57 30.28 -18.09
C VAL A 391 15.56 31.66 -18.74
N ARG A 392 15.64 31.73 -20.09
CA ARG A 392 15.56 32.98 -20.84
C ARG A 392 14.18 33.63 -20.76
N GLN A 393 13.13 32.87 -21.09
CA GLN A 393 11.76 33.38 -21.17
C GLN A 393 11.29 33.98 -19.85
N HIS A 394 11.63 33.34 -18.73
CA HIS A 394 11.26 33.80 -17.40
C HIS A 394 12.32 34.70 -16.73
N ARG A 395 13.41 35.02 -17.45
CA ARG A 395 14.50 35.87 -16.97
C ARG A 395 15.07 35.41 -15.62
N TRP A 396 15.19 34.10 -15.42
CA TRP A 396 15.73 33.54 -14.17
C TRP A 396 17.23 33.77 -14.04
N ALA A 397 17.94 33.83 -15.16
CA ALA A 397 19.33 34.21 -15.26
C ALA A 397 19.64 34.77 -16.65
N ARG A 398 20.74 35.51 -16.78
CA ARG A 398 21.23 36.04 -18.06
C ARG A 398 22.21 35.05 -18.69
N LEU A 399 21.68 34.05 -19.39
CA LEU A 399 22.50 33.12 -20.19
C LEU A 399 23.22 33.87 -21.33
N PRO A 400 24.43 33.42 -21.74
CA PRO A 400 25.05 33.86 -22.99
C PRO A 400 24.09 33.73 -24.17
N ALA A 401 24.22 34.60 -25.18
CA ALA A 401 23.34 34.55 -26.35
C ALA A 401 23.50 33.22 -27.11
N GLU A 402 24.71 32.70 -27.12
CA GLU A 402 25.19 31.51 -27.84
C GLU A 402 24.83 30.20 -27.12
N ALA A 403 24.30 30.25 -25.90
CA ALA A 403 23.95 29.06 -25.11
C ALA A 403 22.67 28.39 -25.62
N GLU A 404 22.68 27.90 -26.86
CA GLU A 404 21.51 27.40 -27.58
C GLU A 404 21.78 26.02 -28.20
N LEU A 405 20.72 25.21 -28.23
CA LEU A 405 20.66 23.90 -28.87
C LEU A 405 19.60 23.96 -29.97
N TYR A 406 19.99 23.60 -31.19
CA TYR A 406 19.22 23.76 -32.40
C TYR A 406 18.58 22.44 -32.85
N PRO A 407 17.54 22.48 -33.71
CA PRO A 407 16.98 21.27 -34.31
C PRO A 407 18.00 20.38 -35.03
N SER A 408 19.06 20.98 -35.60
CA SER A 408 20.16 20.27 -36.25
C SER A 408 21.08 19.50 -35.29
N ASP A 409 21.07 19.83 -34.00
CA ASP A 409 21.86 19.11 -32.99
C ASP A 409 21.24 17.75 -32.64
N HIS A 410 19.98 17.50 -33.04
CA HIS A 410 19.32 16.23 -32.79
C HIS A 410 19.91 15.12 -33.67
N PRO A 411 20.04 13.89 -33.12
CA PRO A 411 20.52 12.75 -33.91
C PRO A 411 19.56 12.45 -35.06
N ARG A 412 20.12 12.12 -36.23
CA ARG A 412 19.32 11.59 -37.35
C ARG A 412 18.57 10.35 -36.88
N ARG A 413 17.28 10.30 -37.21
CA ARG A 413 16.45 9.14 -36.91
C ARG A 413 16.79 8.07 -37.94
N ALA A 414 17.23 6.89 -37.48
CA ALA A 414 17.30 5.72 -38.35
C ALA A 414 15.91 5.45 -38.95
N GLU A 415 15.87 4.96 -40.19
CA GLU A 415 14.65 4.73 -40.99
C GLU A 415 13.58 3.88 -40.28
N ALA A 416 12.38 3.89 -40.88
CA ALA A 416 11.12 3.44 -40.32
C ALA A 416 11.24 2.20 -39.41
N SER A 417 10.76 2.35 -38.17
CA SER A 417 10.61 1.23 -37.24
C SER A 417 9.82 0.11 -37.91
N ALA A 418 10.26 -1.13 -37.73
CA ALA A 418 9.50 -2.31 -38.13
C ALA A 418 8.02 -2.22 -37.66
N PRO A 419 7.08 -2.85 -38.39
CA PRO A 419 5.66 -2.86 -38.03
C PRO A 419 5.49 -3.27 -36.57
N ARG A 420 4.74 -2.45 -35.83
CA ARG A 420 4.49 -2.69 -34.40
C ARG A 420 3.25 -3.53 -34.14
N ALA A 421 2.48 -3.82 -35.18
CA ALA A 421 1.36 -4.74 -35.10
C ALA A 421 1.87 -6.14 -34.76
N ILE A 422 1.12 -6.84 -33.92
CA ILE A 422 1.35 -8.24 -33.59
C ILE A 422 0.88 -9.07 -34.79
N PRO A 423 1.70 -10.00 -35.33
CA PRO A 423 1.26 -10.88 -36.40
C PRO A 423 0.00 -11.68 -36.03
N GLU A 424 -0.88 -11.93 -36.99
CA GLU A 424 -2.14 -12.64 -36.74
C GLU A 424 -1.91 -14.07 -36.20
N PHE A 425 -0.82 -14.74 -36.61
CA PHE A 425 -0.42 -16.03 -36.03
C PHE A 425 -0.24 -15.96 -34.51
N VAL A 426 0.41 -14.90 -34.03
CA VAL A 426 0.61 -14.65 -32.60
C VAL A 426 -0.70 -14.21 -31.95
N MET A 427 -1.48 -13.34 -32.60
CA MET A 427 -2.78 -12.91 -32.08
C MET A 427 -3.76 -14.06 -31.87
N ASN A 428 -3.83 -15.02 -32.80
CA ASN A 428 -4.66 -16.22 -32.67
C ASN A 428 -4.33 -17.02 -31.40
N GLN A 429 -3.06 -17.08 -31.01
CA GLN A 429 -2.66 -17.69 -29.74
C GLN A 429 -3.13 -16.84 -28.55
N LEU A 430 -3.00 -15.51 -28.61
CA LEU A 430 -3.38 -14.61 -27.51
C LEU A 430 -4.90 -14.53 -27.31
N GLU A 431 -5.68 -14.61 -28.39
CA GLU A 431 -7.13 -14.54 -28.40
C GLU A 431 -7.80 -15.90 -28.14
N SER A 432 -7.03 -17.00 -28.18
CA SER A 432 -7.54 -18.34 -27.86
C SER A 432 -8.11 -18.41 -26.44
N THR A 433 -9.34 -18.94 -26.32
CA THR A 433 -10.04 -19.15 -25.05
C THR A 433 -9.20 -19.94 -24.05
N ASP A 434 -8.51 -21.00 -24.50
CA ASP A 434 -7.65 -21.83 -23.63
C ASP A 434 -6.50 -21.03 -23.02
N ASN A 435 -5.95 -20.07 -23.78
CA ASN A 435 -4.87 -19.22 -23.30
C ASN A 435 -5.39 -18.08 -22.43
N LEU A 436 -6.51 -17.44 -22.80
CA LEU A 436 -7.15 -16.40 -21.98
C LEU A 436 -7.58 -16.94 -20.61
N VAL A 437 -8.07 -18.18 -20.52
CA VAL A 437 -8.45 -18.82 -19.25
C VAL A 437 -7.26 -18.94 -18.27
N ARG A 438 -6.03 -19.03 -18.77
CA ARG A 438 -4.80 -19.04 -17.94
C ARG A 438 -4.55 -17.71 -17.23
N LEU A 439 -5.15 -16.60 -17.67
CA LEU A 439 -5.26 -15.38 -16.87
C LEU A 439 -6.25 -15.59 -15.73
N THR A 440 -5.77 -16.07 -14.59
CA THR A 440 -6.59 -16.42 -13.41
C THR A 440 -7.21 -15.22 -12.70
N ASP A 441 -6.68 -14.01 -12.90
CA ASP A 441 -7.31 -12.78 -12.39
C ASP A 441 -8.29 -12.24 -13.45
N PRO A 442 -9.61 -12.31 -13.21
CA PRO A 442 -10.62 -11.93 -14.21
C PRO A 442 -10.50 -10.47 -14.63
N ARG A 443 -10.00 -9.59 -13.74
CA ARG A 443 -9.78 -8.17 -14.05
C ARG A 443 -8.66 -7.98 -15.06
N ILE A 444 -7.60 -8.79 -14.96
CA ILE A 444 -6.48 -8.74 -15.90
C ILE A 444 -6.89 -9.33 -17.24
N ARG A 445 -7.66 -10.42 -17.24
CA ARG A 445 -8.24 -11.01 -18.45
C ARG A 445 -9.10 -10.02 -19.21
N LEU A 446 -10.10 -9.42 -18.54
CA LEU A 446 -10.94 -8.38 -19.12
C LEU A 446 -10.12 -7.19 -19.63
N LEU A 447 -9.07 -6.78 -18.90
CA LEU A 447 -8.20 -5.69 -19.35
C LEU A 447 -7.43 -6.04 -20.64
N VAL A 448 -6.98 -7.30 -20.81
CA VAL A 448 -6.38 -7.76 -22.07
C VAL A 448 -7.41 -7.71 -23.21
N GLU A 449 -8.61 -8.24 -22.99
CA GLU A 449 -9.70 -8.24 -23.96
C GLU A 449 -10.10 -6.82 -24.40
N ILE A 450 -10.23 -5.89 -23.45
CA ILE A 450 -10.48 -4.47 -23.74
C ILE A 450 -9.37 -3.94 -24.65
N LEU A 451 -8.09 -4.16 -24.34
CA LEU A 451 -6.98 -3.61 -25.13
C LEU A 451 -6.95 -4.18 -26.56
N ILE A 452 -7.22 -5.47 -26.71
CA ILE A 452 -7.27 -6.16 -28.01
C ILE A 452 -8.42 -5.60 -28.86
N ARG A 453 -9.63 -5.55 -28.29
CA ARG A 453 -10.87 -5.23 -29.02
C ARG A 453 -11.10 -3.73 -29.24
N THR A 454 -10.41 -2.86 -28.49
CA THR A 454 -10.64 -1.39 -28.56
C THR A 454 -9.40 -0.57 -28.90
N GLY A 455 -8.21 -1.17 -28.82
CA GLY A 455 -6.94 -0.47 -29.01
C GLY A 455 -6.70 0.68 -28.01
N LEU A 456 -7.36 0.70 -26.85
CA LEU A 456 -7.16 1.71 -25.82
C LEU A 456 -5.69 1.75 -25.36
N ARG A 457 -5.23 2.90 -24.85
CA ARG A 457 -3.94 2.94 -24.14
C ARG A 457 -4.11 2.27 -22.79
N ILE A 458 -3.14 1.47 -22.35
CA ILE A 458 -3.17 0.83 -21.02
C ILE A 458 -3.43 1.82 -19.88
N GLY A 459 -2.85 3.03 -19.96
CA GLY A 459 -3.07 4.08 -18.97
C GLY A 459 -4.52 4.61 -18.95
N ASP A 460 -5.24 4.56 -20.08
CA ASP A 460 -6.65 4.95 -20.14
C ASP A 460 -7.55 3.77 -19.74
N ALA A 461 -7.24 2.54 -20.20
CA ALA A 461 -8.02 1.34 -19.91
C ALA A 461 -8.01 0.95 -18.42
N THR A 462 -6.88 1.15 -17.73
CA THR A 462 -6.81 0.91 -16.27
C THR A 462 -7.63 1.92 -15.46
N GLN A 463 -7.98 3.07 -16.04
CA GLN A 463 -8.71 4.16 -15.39
C GLN A 463 -10.20 4.19 -15.78
N LEU A 464 -10.72 3.12 -16.39
CA LEU A 464 -12.14 3.02 -16.72
C LEU A 464 -12.98 3.16 -15.44
N THR A 465 -13.95 4.06 -15.49
CA THR A 465 -14.92 4.25 -14.43
C THR A 465 -15.91 3.08 -14.43
N LEU A 466 -16.58 2.88 -13.30
CA LEU A 466 -17.57 1.82 -13.18
C LEU A 466 -18.75 2.02 -14.15
N ASP A 467 -19.11 3.26 -14.47
CA ASP A 467 -20.18 3.66 -15.40
C ASP A 467 -19.67 3.87 -16.85
N CYS A 468 -18.72 3.05 -17.29
CA CYS A 468 -18.07 3.21 -18.59
C CYS A 468 -18.90 2.78 -19.80
N LEU A 469 -20.06 2.15 -19.62
CA LEU A 469 -20.93 1.71 -20.72
C LEU A 469 -21.99 2.76 -21.03
N ILE A 470 -22.12 3.13 -22.31
CA ILE A 470 -23.17 4.02 -22.82
C ILE A 470 -23.88 3.31 -23.96
N ARG A 471 -25.20 3.48 -24.04
CA ARG A 471 -26.03 2.99 -25.14
C ARG A 471 -26.52 4.19 -25.94
N ASP A 472 -26.48 4.09 -27.27
CA ASP A 472 -27.12 5.08 -28.13
C ASP A 472 -28.63 4.80 -28.28
N HIS A 473 -29.31 5.68 -29.03
CA HIS A 473 -30.72 5.56 -29.34
C HIS A 473 -31.12 4.27 -30.11
N GLN A 474 -30.17 3.60 -30.77
CA GLN A 474 -30.39 2.35 -31.50
C GLN A 474 -30.01 1.12 -30.67
N GLY A 475 -29.54 1.32 -29.43
CA GLY A 475 -29.15 0.27 -28.51
C GLY A 475 -27.70 -0.20 -28.66
N ALA A 476 -26.92 0.38 -29.58
CA ALA A 476 -25.51 0.03 -29.75
C ALA A 476 -24.69 0.51 -28.53
N VAL A 477 -23.77 -0.34 -28.08
CA VAL A 477 -23.01 -0.13 -26.84
C VAL A 477 -21.63 0.46 -27.14
N TYR A 478 -21.28 1.49 -26.39
CA TYR A 478 -19.99 2.17 -26.46
C TYR A 478 -19.30 2.14 -25.12
N LEU A 479 -17.98 1.92 -25.16
CA LEU A 479 -17.10 2.10 -24.02
C LEU A 479 -16.63 3.56 -23.96
N ARG A 480 -17.13 4.31 -22.96
CA ARG A 480 -16.69 5.66 -22.63
C ARG A 480 -15.43 5.63 -21.77
N TYR A 481 -14.45 6.46 -22.12
CA TYR A 481 -13.20 6.60 -21.37
C TYR A 481 -12.65 8.03 -21.44
N ARG A 482 -11.81 8.38 -20.45
CA ARG A 482 -11.01 9.61 -20.48
C ARG A 482 -9.70 9.35 -21.20
N ASN A 483 -9.46 10.03 -22.32
CA ASN A 483 -8.17 10.02 -22.99
C ASN A 483 -7.23 11.01 -22.29
N HIS A 484 -6.38 10.51 -21.39
CA HIS A 484 -5.52 11.36 -20.55
C HIS A 484 -4.42 12.05 -21.36
N LYS A 485 -3.99 11.44 -22.48
CA LYS A 485 -2.98 12.04 -23.38
C LYS A 485 -3.54 13.29 -24.07
N MET A 486 -4.79 13.25 -24.50
CA MET A 486 -5.44 14.35 -25.23
C MET A 486 -6.33 15.23 -24.34
N ARG A 487 -6.49 14.85 -23.06
CA ARG A 487 -7.34 15.54 -22.07
C ARG A 487 -8.78 15.74 -22.57
N ARG A 488 -9.38 14.70 -23.16
CA ARG A 488 -10.77 14.70 -23.64
C ARG A 488 -11.48 13.39 -23.33
N ASP A 489 -12.81 13.43 -23.31
CA ASP A 489 -13.61 12.20 -23.25
C ASP A 489 -13.75 11.62 -24.65
N ALA A 490 -13.80 10.30 -24.73
CA ALA A 490 -13.91 9.58 -25.98
C ALA A 490 -14.74 8.32 -25.76
N MET A 491 -15.26 7.79 -26.87
CA MET A 491 -16.07 6.59 -26.92
C MET A 491 -15.53 5.68 -28.03
N VAL A 492 -15.67 4.38 -27.84
CA VAL A 492 -15.34 3.36 -28.84
C VAL A 492 -16.45 2.30 -28.82
N PRO A 493 -16.99 1.90 -29.99
CA PRO A 493 -18.00 0.84 -30.03
C PRO A 493 -17.40 -0.48 -29.55
N ILE A 494 -18.21 -1.30 -28.88
CA ILE A 494 -17.83 -2.62 -28.38
C ILE A 494 -18.91 -3.66 -28.71
N ASP A 495 -18.51 -4.91 -28.84
CA ASP A 495 -19.42 -6.03 -29.09
C ASP A 495 -20.19 -6.48 -27.83
N ASP A 496 -21.22 -7.31 -28.04
CA ASP A 496 -22.11 -7.78 -26.98
C ASP A 496 -21.40 -8.68 -25.95
N GLU A 497 -20.38 -9.44 -26.36
CA GLU A 497 -19.62 -10.32 -25.47
C GLU A 497 -18.76 -9.49 -24.51
N LEU A 498 -18.04 -8.48 -25.02
CA LEU A 498 -17.28 -7.56 -24.19
C LEU A 498 -18.21 -6.73 -23.28
N THR A 499 -19.38 -6.34 -23.78
CA THR A 499 -20.42 -5.67 -22.97
C THR A 499 -20.81 -6.54 -21.78
N THR A 500 -21.16 -7.80 -22.03
CA THR A 500 -21.58 -8.76 -21.00
C THR A 500 -20.49 -8.97 -19.95
N THR A 501 -19.23 -9.11 -20.38
CA THR A 501 -18.09 -9.29 -19.47
C THR A 501 -17.84 -8.03 -18.61
N ILE A 502 -18.02 -6.83 -19.18
CA ILE A 502 -17.92 -5.57 -18.43
C ILE A 502 -19.07 -5.45 -17.42
N GLU A 503 -20.31 -5.77 -17.79
CA GLU A 503 -21.46 -5.75 -16.88
C GLU A 503 -21.27 -6.73 -15.71
N ALA A 504 -20.79 -7.95 -15.97
CA ALA A 504 -20.45 -8.92 -14.93
C ALA A 504 -19.35 -8.40 -14.00
N GLN A 505 -18.31 -7.74 -14.55
CA GLN A 505 -17.28 -7.08 -13.75
C GLN A 505 -17.83 -5.91 -12.92
N GLN A 506 -18.76 -5.11 -13.45
CA GLN A 506 -19.40 -4.03 -12.71
C GLN A 506 -20.17 -4.57 -11.50
N VAL A 507 -20.91 -5.67 -11.67
CA VAL A 507 -21.62 -6.36 -10.58
C VAL A 507 -20.64 -6.87 -9.52
N GLY A 508 -19.61 -7.61 -9.94
CA GLY A 508 -18.59 -8.15 -9.02
C GLY A 508 -17.81 -7.05 -8.29
N ALA A 509 -17.54 -5.93 -8.95
CA ALA A 509 -16.88 -4.78 -8.33
C ALA A 509 -17.77 -4.13 -7.26
N ARG A 510 -19.07 -3.91 -7.52
CA ARG A 510 -20.01 -3.35 -6.53
C ARG A 510 -20.26 -4.29 -5.36
N GLN A 511 -20.40 -5.59 -5.62
CA GLN A 511 -20.57 -6.59 -4.57
C GLN A 511 -19.38 -6.62 -3.61
N ARG A 512 -18.17 -6.46 -4.14
CA ARG A 512 -16.95 -6.44 -3.34
C ARG A 512 -16.70 -5.09 -2.67
N PHE A 513 -17.01 -3.99 -3.37
CA PHE A 513 -16.76 -2.62 -2.95
C PHE A 513 -17.97 -1.75 -3.30
N PRO A 514 -18.93 -1.57 -2.37
CA PRO A 514 -20.19 -0.89 -2.64
C PRO A 514 -20.04 0.51 -3.25
N ASP A 515 -19.04 1.28 -2.79
CA ASP A 515 -18.81 2.67 -3.19
C ASP A 515 -17.72 2.83 -4.27
N THR A 516 -17.32 1.76 -4.96
CA THR A 516 -16.27 1.87 -5.99
C THR A 516 -16.74 2.69 -7.19
N ALA A 517 -15.92 3.65 -7.62
CA ALA A 517 -16.11 4.38 -8.88
C ALA A 517 -15.31 3.80 -10.05
N VAL A 518 -14.54 2.73 -9.81
CA VAL A 518 -13.56 2.18 -10.75
C VAL A 518 -13.98 0.78 -11.20
N LEU A 519 -13.88 0.51 -12.50
CA LEU A 519 -14.24 -0.81 -13.08
C LEU A 519 -13.29 -1.92 -12.62
N LEU A 520 -11.98 -1.62 -12.59
CA LEU A 520 -10.90 -2.57 -12.33
C LEU A 520 -10.13 -2.19 -11.04
N PRO A 521 -10.72 -2.35 -9.84
CA PRO A 521 -10.07 -1.98 -8.58
C PRO A 521 -8.88 -2.90 -8.30
N ARG A 522 -7.77 -2.36 -7.79
CA ARG A 522 -6.60 -3.16 -7.41
C ARG A 522 -6.88 -4.03 -6.19
N GLY A 523 -6.23 -5.20 -6.11
CA GLY A 523 -6.47 -6.19 -5.04
C GLY A 523 -5.74 -5.95 -3.72
N HIS A 524 -4.79 -5.03 -3.66
CA HIS A 524 -3.97 -4.76 -2.47
C HIS A 524 -4.00 -3.29 -2.08
N ALA A 525 -3.93 -3.03 -0.78
CA ALA A 525 -3.93 -1.69 -0.19
C ALA A 525 -5.05 -0.79 -0.74
N ASN A 526 -6.26 -1.34 -0.89
CA ASN A 526 -7.41 -0.71 -1.52
C ASN A 526 -8.70 -1.20 -0.84
N PRO A 527 -8.87 -0.88 0.46
CA PRO A 527 -9.98 -1.42 1.25
C PRO A 527 -11.35 -1.08 0.68
N ASP A 528 -11.51 0.13 0.13
CA ASP A 528 -12.78 0.63 -0.40
C ASP A 528 -12.91 0.45 -1.92
N GLY A 529 -11.97 -0.23 -2.59
CA GLY A 529 -12.01 -0.37 -4.05
C GLY A 529 -11.66 0.90 -4.87
N ARG A 530 -11.46 2.06 -4.23
CA ARG A 530 -11.24 3.37 -4.89
C ARG A 530 -10.07 3.46 -5.87
N PHE A 531 -9.05 2.60 -5.74
CA PHE A 531 -7.83 2.69 -6.56
C PHE A 531 -7.81 1.65 -7.71
N PRO A 532 -7.56 2.06 -8.97
CA PRO A 532 -7.43 1.14 -10.09
C PRO A 532 -6.17 0.28 -10.02
N ILE A 533 -6.18 -0.80 -10.80
CA ILE A 533 -4.98 -1.59 -11.11
C ILE A 533 -3.92 -0.67 -11.71
N HIS A 534 -2.69 -0.75 -11.18
CA HIS A 534 -1.57 0.02 -11.71
C HIS A 534 -1.07 -0.60 -13.02
N THR A 535 -0.67 0.23 -13.99
CA THR A 535 -0.15 -0.24 -15.29
C THR A 535 1.04 -1.20 -15.14
N GLY A 536 1.94 -0.94 -14.20
CA GLY A 536 3.05 -1.85 -13.90
C GLY A 536 2.61 -3.22 -13.35
N THR A 537 1.48 -3.30 -12.65
CA THR A 537 0.90 -4.59 -12.24
C THR A 537 0.37 -5.35 -13.44
N PHE A 538 -0.29 -4.65 -14.37
CA PHE A 538 -0.70 -5.25 -15.64
C PHE A 538 0.50 -5.75 -16.46
N ASP A 539 1.54 -4.93 -16.65
CA ASP A 539 2.74 -5.32 -17.39
C ASP A 539 3.41 -6.58 -16.81
N MET A 540 3.50 -6.67 -15.48
CA MET A 540 4.01 -7.85 -14.79
C MET A 540 3.14 -9.08 -15.08
N ARG A 541 1.81 -8.95 -15.01
CA ARG A 541 0.87 -10.05 -15.25
C ARG A 541 0.85 -10.49 -16.71
N LEU A 542 0.90 -9.54 -17.64
CA LEU A 542 1.02 -9.80 -19.08
C LEU A 542 2.29 -10.59 -19.39
N LYS A 543 3.45 -10.16 -18.89
CA LYS A 543 4.73 -10.88 -19.09
C LYS A 543 4.68 -12.31 -18.54
N ARG A 544 4.10 -12.49 -17.35
CA ARG A 544 3.92 -13.82 -16.76
C ARG A 544 3.03 -14.69 -17.64
N TRP A 545 1.87 -14.19 -18.03
CA TRP A 545 0.95 -14.92 -18.90
C TRP A 545 1.57 -15.32 -20.23
N LEU A 546 2.28 -14.41 -20.92
CA LEU A 546 2.99 -14.72 -22.16
C LEU A 546 4.03 -15.84 -21.99
N THR A 547 4.64 -15.92 -20.80
CA THR A 547 5.57 -17.00 -20.44
C THR A 547 4.82 -18.31 -20.17
N ASP A 548 3.71 -18.24 -19.42
CA ASP A 548 2.89 -19.41 -19.04
C ASP A 548 2.22 -20.08 -20.25
N ILE A 549 1.91 -19.32 -21.31
CA ILE A 549 1.35 -19.86 -22.56
C ILE A 549 2.42 -20.20 -23.60
N ALA A 550 3.69 -19.89 -23.33
CA ALA A 550 4.83 -20.11 -24.23
C ALA A 550 4.57 -19.58 -25.66
N VAL A 551 4.14 -18.32 -25.77
CA VAL A 551 3.77 -17.72 -27.07
C VAL A 551 4.96 -17.70 -28.04
N THR A 552 4.75 -18.17 -29.27
CA THR A 552 5.78 -18.24 -30.31
C THR A 552 5.35 -17.56 -31.62
N ASP A 553 6.34 -17.17 -32.44
CA ASP A 553 6.12 -16.74 -33.83
C ASP A 553 5.99 -17.94 -34.77
N GLU A 554 5.78 -17.68 -36.06
CA GLU A 554 5.64 -18.72 -37.10
C GLU A 554 6.87 -19.63 -37.21
N LEU A 555 8.02 -19.22 -36.66
CA LEU A 555 9.27 -19.97 -36.66
C LEU A 555 9.54 -20.67 -35.31
N GLY A 556 8.55 -20.71 -34.41
CA GLY A 556 8.66 -21.35 -33.11
C GLY A 556 9.50 -20.57 -32.10
N ARG A 557 9.81 -19.29 -32.35
CA ARG A 557 10.66 -18.47 -31.47
C ARG A 557 9.79 -17.72 -30.46
N PRO A 558 10.20 -17.60 -29.18
CA PRO A 558 9.42 -16.88 -28.17
C PRO A 558 9.19 -15.41 -28.53
N VAL A 559 7.95 -14.94 -28.39
CA VAL A 559 7.57 -13.57 -28.72
C VAL A 559 7.35 -12.73 -27.47
N LYS A 560 7.85 -11.49 -27.49
CA LYS A 560 7.54 -10.48 -26.47
C LYS A 560 6.44 -9.56 -27.00
N VAL A 561 5.33 -9.51 -26.28
CA VAL A 561 4.22 -8.61 -26.57
C VAL A 561 4.13 -7.53 -25.49
N THR A 562 3.92 -6.29 -25.93
CA THR A 562 3.69 -5.14 -25.05
C THR A 562 2.27 -4.62 -25.19
N PRO A 563 1.70 -3.96 -24.17
CA PRO A 563 0.34 -3.44 -24.24
C PRO A 563 0.12 -2.46 -25.40
N HIS A 564 1.18 -1.74 -25.80
CA HIS A 564 1.09 -0.79 -26.90
C HIS A 564 0.95 -1.47 -28.28
N GLN A 565 1.43 -2.71 -28.42
CA GLN A 565 1.31 -3.44 -29.68
C GLN A 565 -0.14 -3.86 -29.96
N PHE A 566 -0.96 -4.15 -28.94
CA PHE A 566 -2.41 -4.39 -29.14
C PHE A 566 -3.09 -3.21 -29.83
N ARG A 567 -2.75 -1.97 -29.44
CA ARG A 567 -3.26 -0.77 -30.10
C ARG A 567 -2.81 -0.68 -31.55
N HIS A 568 -1.56 -1.04 -31.86
CA HIS A 568 -1.08 -1.04 -33.23
C HIS A 568 -1.80 -2.12 -34.05
N THR A 569 -1.95 -3.33 -33.53
CA THR A 569 -2.72 -4.42 -34.17
C THR A 569 -4.15 -3.98 -34.44
N TYR A 570 -4.85 -3.43 -33.45
CA TYR A 570 -6.22 -2.95 -33.62
C TYR A 570 -6.34 -1.90 -34.73
N ALA A 571 -5.45 -0.91 -34.74
CA ALA A 571 -5.43 0.11 -35.80
C ALA A 571 -5.14 -0.49 -37.18
N THR A 572 -4.22 -1.46 -37.27
CA THR A 572 -3.91 -2.16 -38.52
C THR A 572 -5.10 -3.01 -39.00
N ARG A 573 -5.79 -3.72 -38.11
CA ARG A 573 -7.02 -4.49 -38.45
C ARG A 573 -8.12 -3.57 -39.00
N LEU A 574 -8.31 -2.38 -38.40
CA LEU A 574 -9.29 -1.39 -38.91
C LEU A 574 -8.94 -0.89 -40.32
N ILE A 575 -7.64 -0.63 -40.57
CA ILE A 575 -7.17 -0.22 -41.91
C ILE A 575 -7.40 -1.32 -42.93
N ASN A 576 -7.04 -2.56 -42.59
CA ASN A 576 -7.11 -3.70 -43.51
C ASN A 576 -8.56 -4.12 -43.83
N ASN A 577 -9.53 -3.76 -42.98
CA ASN A 577 -10.95 -4.06 -43.18
C ASN A 577 -11.73 -2.89 -43.83
N ASP A 578 -11.03 -1.95 -44.48
CA ASP A 578 -11.61 -0.80 -45.21
C ASP A 578 -12.62 0.03 -44.40
N VAL A 579 -12.47 0.10 -43.07
CA VAL A 579 -13.31 0.99 -42.24
C VAL A 579 -12.97 2.44 -42.60
N PRO A 580 -13.93 3.24 -43.11
CA PRO A 580 -13.65 4.60 -43.55
C PRO A 580 -13.01 5.43 -42.42
N GLN A 581 -11.96 6.20 -42.72
CA GLN A 581 -11.27 7.02 -41.71
C GLN A 581 -12.20 8.02 -40.99
N GLU A 582 -13.34 8.33 -41.59
CA GLU A 582 -14.39 9.21 -41.07
C GLU A 582 -15.43 8.51 -40.18
N VAL A 583 -15.58 7.18 -40.30
CA VAL A 583 -16.56 6.35 -39.57
C VAL A 583 -15.88 5.46 -38.49
N GLY A 584 -14.55 5.29 -38.57
CA GLY A 584 -13.74 4.65 -37.53
C GLY A 584 -13.52 5.55 -36.29
N PRO A 585 -12.91 5.03 -35.20
CA PRO A 585 -12.79 5.77 -33.94
C PRO A 585 -12.05 7.09 -34.15
N PRO A 586 -12.40 8.16 -33.41
CA PRO A 586 -12.24 9.56 -33.84
C PRO A 586 -10.80 9.88 -34.22
N GLN A 587 -10.49 10.09 -35.52
CA GLN A 587 -9.28 10.65 -36.22
C GLN A 587 -7.86 10.53 -35.57
N VAL A 588 -7.73 9.88 -34.42
CA VAL A 588 -6.66 10.04 -33.43
C VAL A 588 -6.00 8.69 -33.13
N LEU A 589 -6.56 7.58 -33.64
CA LEU A 589 -5.79 6.35 -33.84
C LEU A 589 -4.68 6.57 -34.89
N PHE A 590 -4.97 7.34 -35.94
CA PHE A 590 -4.11 7.51 -37.10
C PHE A 590 -2.89 8.44 -36.90
N ARG A 591 -2.97 9.49 -36.08
CA ARG A 591 -1.82 10.40 -35.80
C ARG A 591 -0.70 9.79 -34.92
N SER A 592 -0.67 8.48 -34.73
CA SER A 592 0.36 7.79 -33.92
C SER A 592 0.88 6.49 -34.53
N LEU A 593 0.45 6.16 -35.75
CA LEU A 593 1.26 5.40 -36.71
C LEU A 593 2.40 6.33 -37.17
#